data_AF-A0A316VCU2-F1
#
_entry.id   AF-A0A316VCU2-F1
#
_cell.length_a   1.000
_cell.length_b   1.000
_cell.length_c   1.000
_cell.angle_alpha   90.00
_cell.angle_beta   90.00
_cell.angle_gamma   90.00
#
_symmetry.space_group_name_H-M   'P 1'
#
loop_
_entity.id
_entity.type
_entity.pdbx_description
1 polymer ?
#
loop_
_entity_poly.entity_id
_entity_poly.type
_entity_poly.pdbx_seq_one_letter_code
_entity_poly.pdbx_strand_id
1 'polypeptide(L)'
;MFNNKKFVECYKLSDLQHDLGMDRTKLVQLAYLLGSDYTDGLEGVGPVLAMEILSNFIGDDGLVQFRDWWLKVQMGQDTPRDTCNTTLKRIKRTLRNKVHLNDNWPDENVLNAYYEPVVDSSEEAFQWGLPDLDSLRSFFNEYLRWDREKTDHYLIPAIEEQNRRSRRTQGTLDGGNFFDLGNGSSGIYAGRQRPAYGSSRLQQVITNFRESKKAS
;
A
#
# COMPACT_ATOMS: atom_id res chain seq x y z
N MET A 1 -9.62 6.32 14.73
CA MET A 1 -9.06 5.64 13.54
C MET A 1 -9.80 6.01 12.24
N PHE A 2 -10.88 6.80 12.28
CA PHE A 2 -11.48 7.39 11.07
C PHE A 2 -11.07 8.86 10.99
N ASN A 3 -10.41 9.23 9.90
CA ASN A 3 -10.05 10.62 9.61
C ASN A 3 -11.34 11.35 9.16
N ASN A 4 -11.79 12.37 9.90
CA ASN A 4 -13.03 13.13 9.61
C ASN A 4 -12.96 14.01 8.34
N LYS A 5 -12.03 13.73 7.43
CA LYS A 5 -11.96 14.43 6.16
C LYS A 5 -13.13 13.97 5.30
N LYS A 6 -13.86 14.92 4.70
CA LYS A 6 -14.99 14.68 3.78
C LYS A 6 -14.58 14.03 2.44
N PHE A 7 -13.37 13.50 2.34
CA PHE A 7 -12.76 13.03 1.10
C PHE A 7 -12.14 11.66 1.33
N VAL A 8 -12.24 10.80 0.32
CA VAL A 8 -11.58 9.49 0.30
C VAL A 8 -10.19 9.66 -0.34
N GLU A 9 -9.16 9.10 0.30
CA GLU A 9 -7.81 9.06 -0.26
C GLU A 9 -7.70 7.86 -1.21
N CYS A 10 -7.25 8.09 -2.44
CA CYS A 10 -7.09 7.06 -3.48
C CYS A 10 -5.60 6.86 -3.77
N TYR A 11 -5.14 5.61 -3.72
CA TYR A 11 -3.76 5.24 -4.02
C TYR A 11 -3.75 4.29 -5.22
N LYS A 12 -2.96 4.64 -6.23
CA LYS A 12 -2.73 3.78 -7.39
C LYS A 12 -1.30 3.27 -7.37
N LEU A 13 -1.13 1.97 -7.59
CA LEU A 13 0.19 1.36 -7.66
C LEU A 13 1.04 1.96 -8.80
N SER A 14 0.42 2.30 -9.93
CA SER A 14 1.08 2.99 -11.05
C SER A 14 1.65 4.35 -10.65
N ASP A 15 0.93 5.12 -9.83
CA ASP A 15 1.40 6.40 -9.31
C ASP A 15 2.57 6.21 -8.34
N LEU A 16 2.51 5.22 -7.45
CA LEU A 16 3.62 4.88 -6.55
C LEU A 16 4.87 4.46 -7.34
N GLN A 17 4.68 3.68 -8.40
CA GLN A 17 5.78 3.24 -9.25
C GLN A 17 6.40 4.39 -10.05
N HIS A 18 5.59 5.34 -10.52
CA HIS A 18 6.08 6.54 -11.19
C HIS A 18 6.80 7.48 -10.23
N ASP A 19 6.22 7.75 -9.06
CA ASP A 19 6.72 8.78 -8.15
C ASP A 19 7.84 8.31 -7.26
N LEU A 20 7.75 7.10 -6.70
CA LEU A 20 8.68 6.59 -5.72
C LEU A 20 9.58 5.48 -6.27
N GLY A 21 9.31 4.98 -7.48
CA GLY A 21 10.00 3.81 -8.02
C GLY A 21 9.60 2.50 -7.33
N MET A 22 8.47 2.52 -6.61
CA MET A 22 7.98 1.39 -5.82
C MET A 22 7.12 0.45 -6.66
N ASP A 23 7.55 -0.80 -6.75
CA ASP A 23 6.77 -1.92 -7.28
C ASP A 23 6.27 -2.81 -6.14
N ARG A 24 5.47 -3.82 -6.48
CA ARG A 24 4.96 -4.79 -5.51
C ARG A 24 6.10 -5.42 -4.70
N THR A 25 7.20 -5.80 -5.35
CA THR A 25 8.38 -6.38 -4.68
C THR A 25 8.94 -5.45 -3.61
N LYS A 26 9.25 -4.19 -3.96
CA LYS A 26 9.81 -3.23 -2.99
C LYS A 26 8.82 -2.92 -1.87
N LEU A 27 7.52 -2.90 -2.13
CA LEU A 27 6.50 -2.72 -1.10
C LEU A 27 6.48 -3.89 -0.10
N VAL A 28 6.58 -5.13 -0.59
CA VAL A 28 6.72 -6.30 0.29
C VAL A 28 8.03 -6.25 1.07
N GLN A 29 9.14 -5.87 0.43
CA GLN A 29 10.42 -5.70 1.12
C GLN A 29 10.38 -4.60 2.18
N LEU A 30 9.64 -3.50 1.94
CA LEU A 30 9.38 -2.47 2.95
C LEU A 30 8.60 -3.03 4.15
N ALA A 31 7.65 -3.95 3.94
CA ALA A 31 6.89 -4.58 5.01
C ALA A 31 7.81 -5.37 5.96
N TYR A 32 8.80 -6.11 5.44
CA TYR A 32 9.81 -6.79 6.26
C TYR A 32 10.70 -5.84 7.06
N LEU A 33 10.95 -4.64 6.54
CA LEU A 33 11.84 -3.68 7.19
C LEU A 33 11.12 -2.81 8.24
N LEU A 34 9.91 -2.34 7.93
CA LEU A 34 9.12 -1.43 8.76
C LEU A 34 8.17 -2.12 9.73
N GLY A 35 7.82 -3.37 9.42
CA GLY A 35 6.78 -4.11 10.11
C GLY A 35 5.43 -3.99 9.40
N SER A 36 4.64 -5.04 9.52
CA SER A 36 3.30 -5.21 8.96
C SER A 36 2.51 -6.23 9.80
N ASP A 37 1.27 -6.52 9.41
CA ASP A 37 0.47 -7.53 10.11
C ASP A 37 1.06 -8.95 10.06
N TYR A 38 1.99 -9.23 9.12
CA TYR A 38 2.63 -10.54 8.98
C TYR A 38 4.07 -10.61 9.52
N THR A 39 4.66 -9.48 9.92
CA THR A 39 6.04 -9.44 10.42
C THR A 39 6.29 -8.21 11.29
N ASP A 40 6.98 -8.37 12.41
CA ASP A 40 7.22 -7.28 13.37
C ASP A 40 8.12 -6.16 12.83
N GLY A 41 8.87 -6.41 11.75
CA GLY A 41 9.82 -5.45 11.20
C GLY A 41 11.13 -5.37 11.98
N LEU A 42 11.98 -4.39 11.63
CA LEU A 42 13.29 -4.20 12.25
C LEU A 42 13.29 -2.99 13.19
N GLU A 43 13.67 -3.20 14.46
CA GLU A 43 13.68 -2.12 15.44
C GLU A 43 14.66 -0.99 15.06
N GLY A 44 14.15 0.23 14.99
CA GLY A 44 14.93 1.42 14.63
C GLY A 44 15.05 1.66 13.11
N VAL A 45 14.44 0.81 12.29
CA VAL A 45 14.27 1.07 10.86
C VAL A 45 13.01 1.90 10.64
N GLY A 46 13.19 3.19 10.34
CA GLY A 46 12.11 4.07 9.89
C GLY A 46 11.99 4.12 8.36
N PRO A 47 10.94 4.77 7.81
CA PRO A 47 10.69 4.83 6.36
C PRO A 47 11.88 5.29 5.52
N VAL A 48 12.61 6.32 5.99
CA VAL A 48 13.79 6.84 5.27
C VAL A 48 14.94 5.83 5.28
N LEU A 49 15.14 5.11 6.39
CA LEU A 49 16.21 4.11 6.49
C LEU A 49 15.87 2.85 5.69
N ALA A 50 14.61 2.42 5.70
CA ALA A 50 14.15 1.31 4.87
C ALA A 50 14.36 1.59 3.38
N MET A 51 13.99 2.79 2.93
CA MET A 51 14.26 3.25 1.55
C MET A 51 15.75 3.23 1.21
N GLU A 52 16.61 3.65 2.14
CA GLU A 52 18.06 3.58 1.96
C GLU A 52 18.57 2.14 1.85
N ILE A 53 18.06 1.22 2.67
CA ILE A 53 18.39 -0.21 2.58
C ILE A 53 18.03 -0.74 1.19
N LEU A 54 16.79 -0.52 0.72
CA LEU A 54 16.35 -0.95 -0.61
C LEU A 54 17.15 -0.33 -1.76
N SER A 55 17.68 0.88 -1.57
CA SER A 55 18.53 1.52 -2.59
C SER A 55 19.94 0.93 -2.68
N ASN A 56 20.43 0.30 -1.60
CA ASN A 56 21.74 -0.35 -1.59
C ASN A 56 21.65 -1.82 -1.99
N PHE A 57 20.53 -2.48 -1.70
CA PHE A 57 20.30 -3.89 -2.00
C PHE A 57 19.15 -4.00 -3.00
N ILE A 58 19.48 -3.99 -4.28
CA ILE A 58 18.51 -3.94 -5.39
C ILE A 58 18.22 -5.36 -5.87
N GLY A 59 16.95 -5.63 -6.20
CA GLY A 59 16.49 -6.89 -6.79
C GLY A 59 15.55 -7.65 -5.85
N ASP A 60 15.04 -8.78 -6.34
CA ASP A 60 14.13 -9.64 -5.57
C ASP A 60 14.83 -10.22 -4.33
N ASP A 61 16.12 -10.57 -4.47
CA ASP A 61 16.99 -11.04 -3.39
C ASP A 61 17.56 -9.93 -2.49
N GLY A 62 17.04 -8.69 -2.60
CA GLY A 62 17.57 -7.53 -1.86
C GLY A 62 17.59 -7.73 -0.34
N LEU A 63 16.56 -8.37 0.22
CA LEU A 63 16.52 -8.69 1.66
C LEU A 63 17.54 -9.76 2.04
N VAL A 64 17.74 -10.77 1.19
CA VAL A 64 18.72 -11.84 1.43
C VAL A 64 20.14 -11.26 1.43
N GLN A 65 20.46 -10.40 0.46
CA GLN A 65 21.75 -9.70 0.43
C GLN A 65 21.96 -8.81 1.65
N PHE A 66 20.92 -8.10 2.10
CA PHE A 66 20.97 -7.30 3.31
C PHE A 66 21.23 -8.17 4.55
N ARG A 67 20.55 -9.31 4.67
CA ARG A 67 20.76 -10.29 5.75
C ARG A 67 22.20 -10.76 5.78
N ASP A 68 22.73 -11.24 4.65
CA ASP A 68 24.06 -11.83 4.59
C ASP A 68 25.14 -10.80 4.93
N TRP A 69 24.92 -9.54 4.52
CA TRP A 69 25.75 -8.42 4.96
C TRP A 69 25.61 -8.14 6.47
N TRP A 70 24.38 -8.13 6.99
CA TRP A 70 24.11 -7.85 8.40
C TRP A 70 24.67 -8.94 9.32
N LEU A 71 24.58 -10.21 8.96
CA LEU A 71 25.15 -11.34 9.70
C LEU A 71 26.68 -11.19 9.82
N LYS A 72 27.37 -10.81 8.74
CA LYS A 72 28.81 -10.50 8.78
C LYS A 72 29.12 -9.35 9.74
N VAL A 73 28.28 -8.31 9.73
CA VAL A 73 28.40 -7.15 10.63
C VAL A 73 28.15 -7.54 12.10
N GLN A 74 27.16 -8.39 12.37
CA GLN A 74 26.86 -8.91 13.70
C GLN A 74 28.02 -9.76 14.25
N MET A 75 28.62 -10.60 13.41
CA MET A 75 29.77 -11.44 13.75
C MET A 75 31.09 -10.65 13.83
N GLY A 76 31.09 -9.35 13.50
CA GLY A 76 32.29 -8.52 13.48
C GLY A 76 33.29 -8.88 12.38
N GLN A 77 32.86 -9.62 11.36
CA GLN A 77 33.67 -10.06 10.22
C GLN A 77 33.54 -9.12 9.01
N ASP A 78 33.01 -7.91 9.20
CA ASP A 78 32.79 -6.98 8.10
C ASP A 78 34.11 -6.44 7.54
N THR A 79 34.26 -6.49 6.21
CA THR A 79 35.44 -5.91 5.57
C THR A 79 35.25 -4.41 5.32
N PRO A 80 36.33 -3.60 5.28
CA PRO A 80 36.25 -2.19 4.91
C PRO A 80 35.69 -1.95 3.50
N ARG A 81 35.74 -2.98 2.63
CA ARG A 81 35.19 -2.96 1.27
C ARG A 81 33.67 -3.10 1.29
N ASP A 82 33.13 -3.92 2.19
CA ASP A 82 31.68 -4.16 2.33
C ASP A 82 30.97 -2.96 2.98
N THR A 83 31.64 -2.25 3.90
CA THR A 83 31.08 -1.05 4.57
C THR A 83 31.71 0.25 4.03
N CYS A 84 31.93 0.33 2.71
CA CYS A 84 32.54 1.51 2.11
C CYS A 84 31.55 2.70 2.02
N ASN A 85 30.26 2.43 1.79
CA ASN A 85 29.25 3.47 1.62
C ASN A 85 28.92 4.18 2.95
N THR A 86 28.79 5.51 2.92
CA THR A 86 28.37 6.34 4.06
C THR A 86 27.01 5.92 4.60
N THR A 87 26.11 5.48 3.71
CA THR A 87 24.79 4.96 4.06
C THR A 87 24.88 3.65 4.84
N LEU A 88 25.72 2.70 4.41
CA LEU A 88 25.93 1.42 5.12
C LEU A 88 26.57 1.63 6.49
N LYS A 89 27.51 2.57 6.62
CA LYS A 89 28.08 2.96 7.94
C LYS A 89 27.01 3.48 8.89
N ARG A 90 26.04 4.25 8.38
CA ARG A 90 24.92 4.75 9.16
C ARG A 90 23.93 3.65 9.53
N ILE A 91 23.55 2.78 8.59
CA ILE A 91 22.72 1.60 8.85
C ILE A 91 23.36 0.77 9.97
N LYS A 92 24.65 0.47 9.85
CA LYS A 92 25.45 -0.20 10.89
C LYS A 92 25.35 0.49 12.24
N ARG A 93 25.55 1.81 12.30
CA ARG A 93 25.48 2.57 13.55
C ARG A 93 24.09 2.53 14.18
N THR A 94 23.03 2.61 13.38
CA THR A 94 21.65 2.64 13.87
C THR A 94 21.17 1.28 14.36
N LEU A 95 21.54 0.20 13.67
CA LEU A 95 20.99 -1.13 13.91
C LEU A 95 21.84 -2.01 14.85
N ARG A 96 23.14 -1.71 15.04
CA ARG A 96 24.10 -2.56 15.78
C ARG A 96 23.64 -3.07 17.14
N ASN A 97 22.88 -2.25 17.88
CA ASN A 97 22.47 -2.56 19.26
C ASN A 97 21.00 -3.00 19.37
N LYS A 98 20.28 -3.04 18.25
CA LYS A 98 18.81 -3.19 18.23
C LYS A 98 18.35 -4.38 17.41
N VAL A 99 19.04 -4.66 16.31
CA VAL A 99 18.62 -5.67 15.35
C VAL A 99 19.56 -6.86 15.41
N HIS A 100 19.00 -7.98 15.84
CA HIS A 100 19.65 -9.28 15.75
C HIS A 100 18.88 -10.13 14.75
N LEU A 101 19.48 -10.37 13.58
CA LEU A 101 18.91 -11.26 12.57
C LEU A 101 19.42 -12.69 12.79
N ASN A 102 18.55 -13.63 12.41
CA ASN A 102 18.84 -15.06 12.36
C ASN A 102 18.91 -15.49 10.89
N ASP A 103 19.51 -16.66 10.61
CA ASP A 103 19.63 -17.20 9.25
C ASP A 103 18.27 -17.46 8.58
N ASN A 104 17.22 -17.71 9.38
CA ASN A 104 15.86 -17.95 8.91
C ASN A 104 15.11 -16.68 8.44
N TRP A 105 15.67 -15.49 8.64
CA TRP A 105 15.11 -14.28 8.05
C TRP A 105 15.58 -14.16 6.59
N PRO A 106 14.84 -13.55 5.67
CA PRO A 106 13.40 -13.27 5.75
C PRO A 106 12.58 -14.57 5.71
N ASP A 107 11.49 -14.62 6.49
CA ASP A 107 10.61 -15.80 6.53
C ASP A 107 9.84 -15.95 5.21
N GLU A 108 10.00 -17.09 4.54
CA GLU A 108 9.33 -17.42 3.28
C GLU A 108 7.80 -17.48 3.40
N ASN A 109 7.27 -17.82 4.59
CA ASN A 109 5.82 -17.88 4.80
C ASN A 109 5.16 -16.52 4.67
N VAL A 110 5.85 -15.47 5.12
CA VAL A 110 5.39 -14.08 4.98
C VAL A 110 5.38 -13.67 3.51
N LEU A 111 6.36 -14.13 2.73
CA LEU A 111 6.44 -13.86 1.30
C LEU A 111 5.26 -14.50 0.58
N ASN A 112 5.00 -15.78 0.88
CA ASN A 112 3.88 -16.53 0.32
C ASN A 112 2.54 -15.88 0.67
N ALA A 113 2.35 -15.41 1.91
CA ALA A 113 1.13 -14.70 2.30
C ALA A 113 0.87 -13.43 1.46
N TYR A 114 1.93 -12.71 1.06
CA TYR A 114 1.80 -11.52 0.22
C TYR A 114 1.61 -11.82 -1.27
N TYR A 115 2.25 -12.85 -1.79
CA TYR A 115 2.22 -13.17 -3.22
C TYR A 115 1.08 -14.10 -3.61
N GLU A 116 0.75 -15.06 -2.76
CA GLU A 116 -0.28 -16.08 -2.94
C GLU A 116 -1.33 -16.01 -1.81
N PRO A 117 -2.04 -14.88 -1.66
CA PRO A 117 -3.14 -14.81 -0.70
C PRO A 117 -4.28 -15.73 -1.14
N VAL A 118 -4.94 -16.36 -0.17
CA VAL A 118 -6.15 -17.13 -0.42
C VAL A 118 -7.28 -16.15 -0.75
N VAL A 119 -7.64 -16.07 -2.03
CA VAL A 119 -8.69 -15.20 -2.56
C VAL A 119 -9.80 -16.02 -3.19
N ASP A 120 -11.01 -15.48 -3.19
CA ASP A 120 -12.12 -16.01 -3.97
C ASP A 120 -11.87 -15.73 -5.46
N SER A 121 -11.82 -16.78 -6.27
CA SER A 121 -11.61 -16.72 -7.73
C SER A 121 -12.92 -16.80 -8.52
N SER A 122 -14.08 -16.70 -7.86
CA SER A 122 -15.38 -16.67 -8.51
C SER A 122 -15.47 -15.54 -9.55
N GLU A 123 -15.92 -15.89 -10.75
CA GLU A 123 -16.21 -14.95 -11.84
C GLU A 123 -17.67 -14.50 -11.87
N GLU A 124 -18.42 -14.76 -10.80
CA GLU A 124 -19.82 -14.34 -10.70
C GLU A 124 -19.97 -12.83 -10.89
N ALA A 125 -20.85 -12.44 -11.81
CA ALA A 125 -21.10 -11.04 -12.08
C ALA A 125 -21.78 -10.37 -10.88
N PHE A 126 -21.27 -9.21 -10.47
CA PHE A 126 -21.91 -8.39 -9.45
C PHE A 126 -23.32 -7.97 -9.89
N GLN A 127 -24.30 -8.20 -9.03
CA GLN A 127 -25.69 -7.81 -9.25
C GLN A 127 -26.16 -6.90 -8.11
N TRP A 128 -26.84 -5.82 -8.48
CA TRP A 128 -27.44 -4.88 -7.53
C TRP A 128 -28.97 -4.99 -7.62
N GLY A 129 -29.58 -5.63 -6.62
CA GLY A 129 -31.02 -5.76 -6.50
C GLY A 129 -31.71 -4.50 -5.98
N LEU A 130 -33.04 -4.46 -6.09
CA LEU A 130 -33.86 -3.43 -5.44
C LEU A 130 -33.99 -3.75 -3.94
N PRO A 131 -33.72 -2.79 -3.04
CA PRO A 131 -33.86 -3.02 -1.61
C PRO A 131 -35.32 -3.24 -1.21
N ASP A 132 -35.59 -4.27 -0.41
CA ASP A 132 -36.90 -4.51 0.19
C ASP A 132 -37.10 -3.64 1.44
N LEU A 133 -37.89 -2.59 1.31
CA LEU A 133 -38.16 -1.62 2.36
C LEU A 133 -38.84 -2.23 3.60
N ASP A 134 -39.78 -3.15 3.41
CA ASP A 134 -40.57 -3.67 4.54
C ASP A 134 -39.77 -4.67 5.37
N SER A 135 -38.94 -5.49 4.70
CA SER A 135 -37.96 -6.35 5.36
C SER A 135 -36.90 -5.52 6.10
N LEU A 136 -36.39 -4.45 5.48
CA LEU A 136 -35.41 -3.56 6.12
C LEU A 136 -35.99 -2.84 7.35
N ARG A 137 -37.23 -2.36 7.29
CA ARG A 137 -37.93 -1.76 8.45
C ARG A 137 -38.02 -2.73 9.62
N SER A 138 -38.39 -3.97 9.33
CA SER A 138 -38.51 -5.02 10.35
C SER A 138 -37.14 -5.36 10.95
N PHE A 139 -36.12 -5.50 10.10
CA PHE A 139 -34.73 -5.74 10.51
C PHE A 139 -34.17 -4.60 11.39
N PHE A 140 -34.32 -3.34 10.97
CA PHE A 140 -33.83 -2.21 11.77
C PHE A 140 -34.59 -2.02 13.08
N ASN A 141 -35.86 -2.38 13.13
CA ASN A 141 -36.61 -2.38 14.38
C ASN A 141 -36.13 -3.49 15.33
N GLU A 142 -35.80 -4.67 14.82
CA GLU A 142 -35.34 -5.79 15.65
C GLU A 142 -33.95 -5.54 16.24
N TYR A 143 -32.98 -5.15 15.40
CA TYR A 143 -31.57 -5.03 15.82
C TYR A 143 -31.23 -3.66 16.40
N LEU A 144 -31.76 -2.58 15.80
CA LEU A 144 -31.41 -1.20 16.19
C LEU A 144 -32.52 -0.49 16.95
N ARG A 145 -33.70 -1.13 17.10
CA ARG A 145 -34.90 -0.52 17.70
C ARG A 145 -35.26 0.80 17.04
N TRP A 146 -35.03 0.92 15.73
CA TRP A 146 -35.46 2.09 14.98
C TRP A 146 -36.96 2.03 14.70
N ASP A 147 -37.62 3.15 14.90
CA ASP A 147 -38.98 3.34 14.45
C ASP A 147 -39.03 3.43 12.91
N ARG A 148 -40.22 3.20 12.36
CA ARG A 148 -40.43 3.24 10.90
C ARG A 148 -40.04 4.58 10.31
N GLU A 149 -40.44 5.68 10.97
CA GLU A 149 -40.13 7.05 10.51
C GLU A 149 -38.63 7.32 10.43
N LYS A 150 -37.89 6.89 11.47
CA LYS A 150 -36.43 7.04 11.51
C LYS A 150 -35.77 6.21 10.42
N THR A 151 -36.24 4.99 10.19
CA THR A 151 -35.72 4.10 9.16
C THR A 151 -35.96 4.68 7.77
N ASP A 152 -37.17 5.15 7.51
CA ASP A 152 -37.58 5.76 6.25
C ASP A 152 -36.79 7.04 5.95
N HIS A 153 -36.53 7.87 6.96
CA HIS A 153 -35.73 9.08 6.84
C HIS A 153 -34.34 8.83 6.23
N TYR A 154 -33.71 7.69 6.53
CA TYR A 154 -32.39 7.34 6.00
C TYR A 154 -32.46 6.49 4.73
N LEU A 155 -33.41 5.54 4.64
CA LEU A 155 -33.46 4.59 3.53
C LEU A 155 -34.09 5.16 2.26
N ILE A 156 -35.13 5.98 2.38
CA ILE A 156 -35.83 6.53 1.21
C ILE A 156 -34.88 7.34 0.32
N PRO A 157 -34.10 8.31 0.85
CA PRO A 157 -33.16 9.07 0.02
C PRO A 157 -32.11 8.18 -0.67
N ALA A 158 -31.65 7.13 0.01
CA ALA A 158 -30.67 6.20 -0.56
C ALA A 158 -31.25 5.37 -1.71
N ILE A 159 -32.49 4.88 -1.56
CA ILE A 159 -33.20 4.10 -2.57
C ILE A 159 -33.58 4.96 -3.77
N GLU A 160 -34.03 6.19 -3.54
CA GLU A 160 -34.30 7.16 -4.61
C GLU A 160 -33.04 7.45 -5.43
N GLU A 161 -31.89 7.65 -4.76
CA GLU A 161 -30.61 7.88 -5.41
C GLU A 161 -30.11 6.64 -6.18
N GLN A 162 -30.29 5.44 -5.64
CA GLN A 162 -29.98 4.19 -6.32
C GLN A 162 -30.83 4.03 -7.59
N ASN A 163 -32.14 4.22 -7.49
CA ASN A 163 -33.06 4.18 -8.62
C ASN A 163 -32.72 5.24 -9.69
N ARG A 164 -32.30 6.43 -9.26
CA ARG A 164 -31.83 7.49 -10.17
C ARG A 164 -30.58 7.04 -10.94
N ARG A 165 -29.63 6.38 -10.29
CA ARG A 165 -28.41 5.87 -10.95
C ARG A 165 -28.71 4.73 -11.91
N SER A 166 -29.55 3.76 -11.53
CA SER A 166 -29.96 2.65 -12.40
C SER A 166 -30.73 3.11 -13.64
N ARG A 167 -31.46 4.24 -13.56
CA ARG A 167 -32.18 4.84 -14.70
C ARG A 167 -31.28 5.62 -15.67
N ARG A 168 -30.01 5.89 -15.33
CA ARG A 168 -29.06 6.53 -16.25
C ARG A 168 -28.58 5.47 -17.26
N THR A 169 -29.39 5.25 -18.29
CA THR A 169 -29.15 4.30 -19.40
C THR A 169 -28.05 4.74 -20.36
N GLN A 170 -27.62 6.00 -20.33
CA GLN A 170 -26.45 6.47 -21.06
C GLN A 170 -25.28 6.60 -20.09
N GLY A 171 -24.35 5.65 -20.15
CA GLY A 171 -23.05 5.80 -19.47
C GLY A 171 -22.34 7.02 -20.05
N THR A 172 -22.13 8.05 -19.24
CA THR A 172 -21.16 9.09 -19.59
C THR A 172 -19.80 8.39 -19.77
N LEU A 173 -19.03 8.75 -20.79
CA LEU A 173 -17.69 8.18 -21.04
C LEU A 173 -16.77 8.29 -19.79
N ASP A 174 -17.10 9.21 -18.88
CA ASP A 174 -16.39 9.46 -17.62
C ASP A 174 -16.92 8.65 -16.40
N GLY A 175 -18.07 7.98 -16.51
CA GLY A 175 -18.85 7.49 -15.35
C GLY A 175 -18.86 5.99 -15.12
N GLY A 176 -18.31 5.21 -16.06
CA GLY A 176 -18.10 3.78 -15.91
C GLY A 176 -16.68 3.43 -16.35
N ASN A 177 -16.19 2.28 -15.92
CA ASN A 177 -14.94 1.64 -16.34
C ASN A 177 -14.80 1.40 -17.88
N PHE A 178 -15.46 2.18 -18.73
CA PHE A 178 -15.46 2.05 -20.18
C PHE A 178 -14.10 2.43 -20.79
N PHE A 179 -13.43 3.41 -20.21
CA PHE A 179 -11.99 3.60 -20.38
C PHE A 179 -11.37 3.42 -19.01
N ASP A 180 -10.57 2.37 -18.83
CA ASP A 180 -9.48 2.46 -17.88
C ASP A 180 -8.57 3.57 -18.41
N LEU A 181 -8.82 4.79 -17.93
CA LEU A 181 -8.13 6.03 -18.28
C LEU A 181 -6.72 5.92 -17.71
N GLY A 182 -5.94 5.05 -18.35
CA GLY A 182 -4.54 4.80 -18.05
C GLY A 182 -3.73 6.07 -18.20
N ASN A 183 -2.88 6.29 -17.20
CA ASN A 183 -1.63 7.05 -17.28
C ASN A 183 -1.62 8.48 -17.88
N GLY A 184 -2.73 9.21 -17.94
CA GLY A 184 -2.64 10.60 -18.43
C GLY A 184 -3.86 11.52 -18.37
N SER A 185 -5.06 11.05 -18.04
CA SER A 185 -6.27 11.87 -18.10
C SER A 185 -6.82 12.23 -16.71
N SER A 186 -6.65 13.50 -16.38
CA SER A 186 -7.10 14.19 -15.17
C SER A 186 -8.63 14.34 -15.02
N GLY A 187 -9.43 13.39 -15.51
CA GLY A 187 -10.88 13.56 -15.64
C GLY A 187 -11.70 13.20 -14.40
N ILE A 188 -11.29 12.17 -13.65
CA ILE A 188 -12.12 11.58 -12.57
C ILE A 188 -11.58 11.92 -11.17
N TYR A 189 -10.29 12.18 -11.05
CA TYR A 189 -9.62 12.41 -9.77
C TYR A 189 -9.21 13.87 -9.61
N ALA A 190 -9.24 14.37 -8.36
CA ALA A 190 -8.69 15.68 -8.04
C ALA A 190 -7.24 15.78 -8.56
N GLY A 191 -6.87 16.98 -9.03
CA GLY A 191 -5.55 17.23 -9.62
C GLY A 191 -4.42 16.71 -8.73
N ARG A 192 -3.52 15.92 -9.32
CA ARG A 192 -2.42 15.27 -8.60
C ARG A 192 -1.52 16.30 -7.92
N GLN A 193 -1.53 16.31 -6.60
CA GLN A 193 -0.56 17.07 -5.83
C GLN A 193 0.77 16.33 -5.84
N ARG A 194 1.84 16.99 -6.32
CA ARG A 194 3.18 16.42 -6.21
C ARG A 194 3.56 16.34 -4.74
N PRO A 195 3.99 15.18 -4.22
CA PRO A 195 4.36 15.07 -2.83
C PRO A 195 5.55 15.98 -2.53
N ALA A 196 5.39 16.87 -1.55
CA ALA A 196 6.48 17.63 -0.98
C ALA A 196 7.26 16.72 -0.03
N TYR A 197 8.45 16.29 -0.44
CA TYR A 197 9.29 15.43 0.40
C TYR A 197 9.97 16.25 1.50
N GLY A 198 9.68 15.96 2.76
CA GLY A 198 10.29 16.64 3.91
C GLY A 198 11.75 16.28 4.19
N SER A 199 12.28 15.19 3.60
CA SER A 199 13.64 14.71 3.82
C SER A 199 14.46 14.72 2.53
N SER A 200 15.57 15.46 2.53
CA SER A 200 16.53 15.49 1.41
C SER A 200 17.12 14.11 1.10
N ARG A 201 17.29 13.26 2.12
CA ARG A 201 17.77 11.88 1.95
C ARG A 201 16.79 11.01 1.17
N LEU A 202 15.50 11.15 1.48
CA LEU A 202 14.44 10.42 0.78
C LEU A 202 14.35 10.90 -0.68
N GLN A 203 14.49 12.20 -0.91
CA GLN A 203 14.56 12.75 -2.27
C GLN A 203 15.70 12.13 -3.07
N GLN A 204 16.89 12.02 -2.48
CA GLN A 204 18.06 11.43 -3.15
C GLN A 204 17.85 9.94 -3.50
N VAL A 205 17.23 9.16 -2.61
CA VAL A 205 16.92 7.75 -2.90
C VAL A 205 15.92 7.65 -4.06
N ILE A 206 14.88 8.49 -4.05
CA ILE A 206 13.86 8.50 -5.10
C ILE A 206 14.44 8.93 -6.45
N THR A 207 15.34 9.93 -6.47
CA THR A 207 16.02 10.33 -7.71
C THR A 207 16.85 9.17 -8.26
N ASN A 208 17.58 8.46 -7.40
CA ASN A 208 18.38 7.30 -7.82
C ASN A 208 17.51 6.18 -8.41
N PHE A 209 16.35 5.89 -7.82
CA PHE A 209 15.41 4.90 -8.38
C PHE A 209 14.81 5.33 -9.71
N ARG A 210 14.58 6.63 -9.91
CA ARG A 210 14.10 7.16 -11.20
C ARG A 210 15.18 7.08 -12.27
N GLU A 211 16.44 7.32 -11.91
CA GLU A 211 17.58 7.23 -12.82
C GLU A 211 17.85 5.77 -13.23
N SER A 212 17.86 4.83 -12.29
CA SER A 212 18.05 3.41 -12.60
C SER A 212 16.96 2.86 -13.53
N LYS A 213 15.71 3.30 -13.35
CA LYS A 213 14.59 2.94 -14.22
C LYS A 213 14.68 3.55 -15.62
N LYS A 214 15.31 4.71 -15.79
CA LYS A 214 15.56 5.29 -17.13
C LYS A 214 16.70 4.60 -17.87
N ALA A 215 17.62 3.98 -17.15
CA ALA A 215 18.78 3.30 -17.69
C ALA A 215 18.52 1.82 -18.06
N SER A 216 17.40 1.26 -17.61
CA SER A 216 16.92 -0.10 -17.94
C SER A 216 15.89 -0.04 -19.06
#